data_AF-A0A9W9GWL0-F1
#
_entry.id   AF-A0A9W9GWL0-F1
#
_cell.length_a   1.000
_cell.length_b   1.000
_cell.length_c   1.000
_cell.angle_alpha   90.00
_cell.angle_beta   90.00
_cell.angle_gamma   90.00
#
_symmetry.space_group_name_H-M   'P 1'
#
loop_
_entity.id
_entity.type
_entity.pdbx_description
1 polymer ?
#
loop_
_entity_poly.entity_id
_entity_poly.type
_entity_poly.pdbx_seq_one_letter_code
_entity_poly.pdbx_strand_id
1 'polypeptide(L)'
;MERCGHCARSFVDQQALQQHIRASPAHTTSFRCVPCNRSYKSQADLEKHIRASPAHAKSFRCELCNRSYKSQADLEKHIRDSPAHAKSFRCELCNRSYKSQADLESHIRDSPAHAESFYCTLCRRTFKNKDGLDQHIKFSTIHNAPPPVTPLDRFFQSFRGFEYNTKSSPSKIFAQLSKRNGWKRDDENHKSAWKRYQSALQEEVAVWFGSENDLSSWHSLCRAIEIEPLPTTCAQGVKVVRGVYVNIVDLLEWARKGREGLGVRKFSSLKDLRAYTKKTRKIFSGDPSMERGGKNNVVLRHLLRFIFR
;
A
#
# COMPACT_ATOMS: atom_id res chain seq x y z
N MET A 1 -5.03 -41.86 88.57
CA MET A 1 -3.83 -41.88 87.71
C MET A 1 -4.18 -41.17 86.42
N GLU A 2 -3.58 -40.01 86.18
CA GLU A 2 -3.83 -39.17 85.01
C GLU A 2 -2.94 -39.63 83.84
N ARG A 3 -3.51 -39.84 82.66
CA ARG A 3 -2.77 -40.30 81.47
C ARG A 3 -2.41 -39.13 80.56
N CYS A 4 -1.21 -39.16 79.98
CA CYS A 4 -0.82 -38.15 78.99
C CYS A 4 -1.52 -38.41 77.65
N GLY A 5 -2.18 -37.39 77.09
CA GLY A 5 -2.82 -37.50 75.77
C GLY A 5 -1.84 -37.55 74.59
N HIS A 6 -0.54 -37.31 74.83
CA HIS A 6 0.48 -37.23 73.79
C HIS A 6 1.54 -38.35 73.87
N CYS A 7 1.54 -39.17 74.93
CA CYS A 7 2.41 -40.34 75.08
C CYS A 7 1.81 -41.38 76.05
N ALA A 8 2.34 -42.60 76.05
CA ALA A 8 1.82 -43.70 76.88
C ALA A 8 2.13 -43.61 78.39
N ARG A 9 2.56 -42.45 78.91
CA ARG A 9 2.92 -42.28 80.33
C ARG A 9 1.71 -41.90 81.20
N SER A 10 1.68 -42.44 82.41
CA SER A 10 0.65 -42.19 83.43
C SER A 10 1.27 -41.58 84.69
N PHE A 11 0.56 -40.67 85.34
CA PHE A 11 1.03 -39.87 86.47
C PHE A 11 0.08 -39.99 87.67
N VAL A 12 0.62 -39.74 88.86
CA VAL A 12 -0.09 -39.88 90.14
C VAL A 12 -1.21 -38.86 90.32
N ASP A 13 -1.02 -37.63 89.81
CA ASP A 13 -1.98 -36.53 89.88
C ASP A 13 -1.87 -35.59 88.66
N GLN A 14 -2.79 -34.61 88.58
CA GLN A 14 -2.85 -33.64 87.50
C GLN A 14 -1.63 -32.69 87.49
N GLN A 15 -1.03 -32.41 88.66
CA GLN A 15 0.11 -31.50 88.77
C GLN A 15 1.38 -32.12 88.19
N ALA A 16 1.62 -33.41 88.46
CA ALA A 16 2.68 -34.22 87.88
C ALA A 16 2.51 -34.38 86.37
N LEU A 17 1.27 -34.56 85.88
CA LEU A 17 0.99 -34.57 84.44
C LEU A 17 1.31 -33.22 83.78
N GLN A 18 0.92 -32.09 84.39
CA GLN A 18 1.21 -30.75 83.87
C GLN A 18 2.70 -30.44 83.84
N GLN A 19 3.46 -30.84 84.88
CA GLN A 19 4.91 -30.71 84.88
C GLN A 19 5.56 -31.55 83.78
N HIS A 20 5.08 -32.78 83.56
CA HIS A 20 5.56 -33.64 82.47
C HIS A 20 5.35 -33.02 81.08
N ILE A 21 4.16 -32.44 80.83
CA ILE A 21 3.84 -31.78 79.54
C ILE A 21 4.75 -30.56 79.32
N ARG A 22 5.03 -29.78 80.38
CA ARG A 22 5.91 -28.60 80.28
C ARG A 22 7.38 -28.97 80.10
N ALA A 23 7.86 -30.01 80.80
CA ALA A 23 9.27 -30.40 80.80
C ALA A 23 9.68 -31.30 79.63
N SER A 24 8.74 -31.98 78.97
CA SER A 24 9.05 -32.88 77.85
C SER A 24 9.16 -32.11 76.53
N PRO A 25 10.32 -32.16 75.83
CA PRO A 25 10.49 -31.50 74.53
C PRO A 25 9.48 -31.97 73.47
N ALA A 26 8.93 -33.18 73.63
CA ALA A 26 7.91 -33.76 72.75
C ALA A 26 6.50 -33.16 72.94
N HIS A 27 6.26 -32.43 74.03
CA HIS A 27 4.93 -31.93 74.43
C HIS A 27 4.92 -30.43 74.75
N THR A 28 6.08 -29.79 74.88
CA THR A 28 6.17 -28.33 74.96
C THR A 28 5.58 -27.72 73.70
N THR A 29 4.59 -26.83 73.86
CA THR A 29 4.04 -26.02 72.76
C THR A 29 5.15 -25.16 72.16
N SER A 30 5.70 -25.58 71.02
CA SER A 30 6.71 -24.82 70.29
C SER A 30 6.06 -23.91 69.26
N PHE A 31 6.60 -22.70 69.12
CA PHE A 31 6.17 -21.74 68.12
C PHE A 31 6.93 -22.01 66.82
N ARG A 32 6.22 -22.34 65.75
CA ARG A 32 6.82 -22.80 64.49
C ARG A 32 6.78 -21.71 63.43
N CYS A 33 7.92 -21.46 62.79
CA CYS A 33 7.96 -20.63 61.59
C CYS A 33 7.49 -21.46 60.39
N VAL A 34 6.32 -21.17 59.84
CA VAL A 34 5.72 -21.95 58.74
C VAL A 34 6.62 -21.98 57.48
N PRO A 35 7.22 -20.87 57.02
CA PRO A 35 7.99 -20.91 55.77
C PRO A 35 9.36 -21.62 55.87
N CYS A 36 9.95 -21.75 57.07
CA CYS A 36 11.26 -22.42 57.24
C CYS A 36 11.23 -23.63 58.18
N ASN A 37 10.05 -23.96 58.71
CA ASN A 37 9.75 -25.12 59.54
C ASN A 37 10.48 -25.22 60.90
N ARG A 38 11.20 -24.17 61.31
CA ARG A 38 11.95 -24.11 62.58
C ARG A 38 11.03 -23.86 63.77
N SER A 39 11.35 -24.51 64.89
CA SER A 39 10.60 -24.42 66.15
C SER A 39 11.34 -23.58 67.19
N TYR A 40 10.58 -22.77 67.93
CA TYR A 40 11.07 -21.83 68.95
C TYR A 40 10.35 -22.05 70.28
N LYS A 41 11.05 -21.78 71.39
CA LYS A 41 10.55 -21.97 72.75
C LYS A 41 9.56 -20.89 73.21
N SER A 42 9.49 -19.76 72.50
CA SER A 42 8.58 -18.66 72.80
C SER A 42 8.18 -17.89 71.54
N GLN A 43 7.06 -17.18 71.60
CA GLN A 43 6.60 -16.29 70.53
C GLN A 43 7.61 -15.16 70.26
N ALA A 44 8.23 -14.61 71.31
CA ALA A 44 9.24 -13.55 71.18
C ALA A 44 10.49 -14.03 70.41
N ASP A 45 10.92 -15.28 70.64
CA ASP A 45 12.03 -15.90 69.91
C ASP A 45 11.69 -16.12 68.42
N LEU A 46 10.45 -16.51 68.11
CA LEU A 46 9.94 -16.61 66.74
C LEU A 46 9.92 -15.25 66.04
N GLU A 47 9.42 -14.20 66.69
CA GLU A 47 9.39 -12.84 66.14
C GLU A 47 10.79 -12.27 65.90
N LYS A 48 11.74 -12.56 66.79
CA LYS A 48 13.15 -12.20 66.59
C LYS A 48 13.73 -12.92 65.37
N HIS A 49 13.42 -14.20 65.20
CA HIS A 49 13.81 -14.96 64.00
C HIS A 49 13.23 -14.37 62.72
N ILE A 50 11.93 -14.06 62.69
CA ILE A 50 11.26 -13.46 61.52
C ILE A 50 11.88 -12.11 61.17
N ARG A 51 12.18 -11.26 62.16
CA ARG A 51 12.82 -9.96 61.93
C ARG A 51 14.27 -10.05 61.45
N ALA A 52 15.03 -11.03 61.95
CA ALA A 52 16.45 -11.17 61.64
C ALA A 52 16.73 -12.01 60.38
N SER A 53 15.78 -12.84 59.94
CA SER A 53 15.99 -13.72 58.79
C SER A 53 15.76 -12.98 57.47
N PRO A 54 16.75 -12.95 56.56
CA PRO A 54 16.58 -12.40 55.22
C PRO A 54 15.45 -13.08 54.42
N ALA A 55 15.15 -14.34 54.72
CA ALA A 55 14.10 -15.11 54.08
C ALA A 55 12.68 -14.63 54.44
N HIS A 56 12.53 -13.88 55.54
CA HIS A 56 11.27 -13.30 55.99
C HIS A 56 11.25 -11.78 55.86
N ALA A 57 12.31 -11.18 55.31
CA ALA A 57 12.34 -9.76 55.01
C ALA A 57 11.23 -9.42 54.01
N LYS A 58 10.49 -8.35 54.30
CA LYS A 58 9.47 -7.83 53.38
C LYS A 58 10.16 -7.46 52.07
N SER A 59 9.80 -8.17 50.99
CA SER A 59 10.31 -7.89 49.65
C SER A 59 9.23 -7.23 48.79
N PHE A 60 9.65 -6.40 47.86
CA PHE A 60 8.81 -5.71 46.90
C PHE A 60 8.98 -6.37 45.54
N ARG A 61 7.90 -6.91 44.98
CA ARG A 61 7.95 -7.71 43.76
C ARG A 61 7.51 -6.88 42.55
N CYS A 62 8.29 -6.91 41.48
CA CYS A 62 7.89 -6.35 40.20
C CYS A 62 6.84 -7.26 39.56
N GLU A 63 5.62 -6.77 39.35
CA GLU A 63 4.55 -7.56 38.70
C GLU A 63 4.84 -7.82 37.22
N LEU A 64 5.67 -6.97 36.58
CA LEU A 64 5.99 -7.07 35.15
C LEU A 64 7.05 -8.14 34.84
N CYS A 65 7.95 -8.46 35.77
CA CYS A 65 9.02 -9.47 35.54
C CYS A 65 9.26 -10.42 36.72
N ASN A 66 8.45 -10.35 37.78
CA ASN A 66 8.49 -11.20 38.97
C ASN A 66 9.79 -11.13 39.81
N ARG A 67 10.66 -10.15 39.57
CA ARG A 67 11.87 -9.92 40.39
C ARG A 67 11.53 -9.28 41.73
N SER A 68 12.22 -9.70 42.79
CA SER A 68 12.05 -9.19 44.15
C SER A 68 13.16 -8.23 44.55
N TYR A 69 12.78 -7.16 45.25
CA TYR A 69 13.65 -6.08 45.69
C TYR A 69 13.53 -5.88 47.20
N LYS A 70 14.60 -5.39 47.84
CA LYS A 70 14.68 -5.17 49.29
C LYS A 70 13.93 -3.92 49.77
N SER A 71 13.58 -3.01 48.86
CA SER A 71 12.87 -1.77 49.16
C SER A 71 11.98 -1.34 47.99
N GLN A 72 10.98 -0.51 48.28
CA GLN A 72 10.12 0.12 47.28
C GLN A 72 10.92 1.01 46.32
N ALA A 73 11.91 1.75 46.83
CA ALA A 73 12.76 2.63 46.02
C ALA A 73 13.61 1.83 45.01
N ASP A 74 14.12 0.66 45.40
CA ASP A 74 14.84 -0.24 44.49
C ASP A 74 13.93 -0.80 43.39
N LEU A 75 12.68 -1.11 43.72
CA LEU A 75 11.67 -1.55 42.75
C LEU A 75 11.33 -0.43 41.76
N GLU A 76 11.08 0.79 42.23
CA GLU A 76 10.78 1.95 41.39
C GLU A 76 11.94 2.29 40.45
N LYS A 77 13.18 2.23 40.95
CA LYS A 77 14.38 2.40 40.11
C LYS A 77 14.43 1.31 39.03
N HIS A 78 14.18 0.06 39.39
CA HIS A 78 14.13 -1.03 38.41
C HIS A 78 13.07 -0.79 37.33
N ILE A 79 11.86 -0.36 37.68
CA ILE A 79 10.79 -0.09 36.72
C ILE A 79 11.17 1.05 35.78
N ARG A 80 11.78 2.12 36.30
CA ARG A 80 12.24 3.25 35.48
C ARG A 80 13.38 2.89 34.53
N ASP A 81 14.37 2.14 35.02
CA ASP A 81 15.63 1.93 34.30
C ASP A 81 15.61 0.67 33.43
N SER A 82 14.64 -0.24 33.62
CA SER A 82 14.58 -1.48 32.85
C SER A 82 14.03 -1.23 31.44
N PRO A 83 14.80 -1.56 30.37
CA PRO A 83 14.32 -1.44 28.99
C PRO A 83 13.06 -2.27 28.70
N ALA A 84 12.85 -3.36 29.46
CA ALA A 84 11.69 -4.22 29.33
C ALA A 84 10.39 -3.57 29.85
N HIS A 85 10.51 -2.53 30.69
CA HIS A 85 9.37 -1.79 31.27
C HIS A 85 9.31 -0.36 30.75
N ALA A 86 10.28 0.05 29.93
CA ALA A 86 10.28 1.34 29.28
C ALA A 86 9.00 1.51 28.46
N LYS A 87 8.33 2.65 28.65
CA LYS A 87 7.17 3.03 27.86
C LYS A 87 7.59 3.10 26.39
N SER A 88 7.13 2.14 25.60
CA SER A 88 7.37 2.10 24.16
C SER A 88 6.17 2.63 23.40
N PHE A 89 6.45 3.34 22.32
CA PHE A 89 5.46 3.89 21.41
C PHE A 89 5.40 2.99 20.19
N ARG A 90 4.24 2.37 19.96
CA ARG A 90 4.08 1.36 18.90
C ARG A 90 3.42 1.98 17.68
N CYS A 91 4.01 1.76 16.52
CA CYS A 91 3.38 2.08 15.24
C CYS A 91 2.27 1.08 14.96
N GLU A 92 1.02 1.52 14.89
CA GLU A 92 -0.12 0.63 14.59
C GLU A 92 -0.10 0.10 13.15
N LEU A 93 0.61 0.80 12.25
CA LEU A 93 0.66 0.47 10.82
C LEU A 93 1.69 -0.63 10.49
N CYS A 94 2.78 -0.76 11.26
CA CYS A 94 3.80 -1.80 11.03
C CYS A 94 4.25 -2.53 12.31
N ASN A 95 3.61 -2.28 13.45
CA ASN A 95 3.88 -2.90 14.74
C ASN A 95 5.30 -2.70 15.32
N ARG A 96 6.11 -1.79 14.77
CA ARG A 96 7.42 -1.43 15.32
C ARG A 96 7.29 -0.57 16.58
N SER A 97 8.20 -0.77 17.53
CA SER A 97 8.20 -0.10 18.83
C SER A 97 9.36 0.89 18.94
N TYR A 98 9.10 2.06 19.49
CA TYR A 98 10.02 3.19 19.60
C TYR A 98 10.15 3.64 21.05
N LYS A 99 11.31 4.20 21.40
CA LYS A 99 11.61 4.67 22.77
C LYS A 99 10.96 5.99 23.13
N SER A 100 10.48 6.76 22.14
CA SER A 100 9.81 8.05 22.34
C SER A 100 8.73 8.30 21.29
N GLN A 101 7.80 9.20 21.60
CA GLN A 101 6.77 9.67 20.67
C GLN A 101 7.40 10.37 19.46
N ALA A 102 8.45 11.18 19.65
CA ALA A 102 9.15 11.87 18.56
C ALA A 102 9.84 10.91 17.58
N ASP A 103 10.36 9.79 18.08
CA ASP A 103 10.93 8.73 17.24
C ASP A 103 9.84 8.01 16.44
N LEU A 104 8.66 7.78 17.04
CA LEU A 104 7.50 7.21 16.35
C LEU A 104 6.98 8.16 15.26
N GLU A 105 6.84 9.46 15.55
CA GLU A 105 6.38 10.47 14.60
C GLU A 105 7.36 10.63 13.43
N SER A 106 8.66 10.65 13.70
CA SER A 106 9.68 10.66 12.65
C SER A 106 9.63 9.39 11.82
N HIS A 107 9.43 8.23 12.44
CA HIS A 107 9.20 6.99 11.72
C HIS A 107 7.98 7.06 10.80
N ILE A 108 6.83 7.54 11.27
CA ILE A 108 5.60 7.64 10.46
C ILE A 108 5.80 8.58 9.28
N ARG A 109 6.42 9.74 9.51
CA ARG A 109 6.71 10.74 8.47
C ARG A 109 7.71 10.23 7.42
N ASP A 110 8.80 9.61 7.87
CA ASP A 110 9.95 9.31 7.02
C ASP A 110 9.90 7.87 6.47
N SER A 111 9.02 7.00 6.97
CA SER A 111 8.87 5.63 6.47
C SER A 111 8.09 5.60 5.15
N PRO A 112 8.66 5.01 4.07
CA PRO A 112 7.95 4.86 2.79
C PRO A 112 6.65 4.05 2.90
N ALA A 113 6.48 3.25 3.95
CA ALA A 113 5.29 2.45 4.19
C ALA A 113 4.10 3.26 4.74
N HIS A 114 4.36 4.44 5.33
CA HIS A 114 3.36 5.22 6.08
C HIS A 114 3.37 6.71 5.75
N ALA A 115 4.39 7.18 5.03
CA ALA A 115 4.46 8.56 4.56
C ALA A 115 3.14 8.92 3.87
N GLU A 116 2.54 10.04 4.27
CA GLU A 116 1.40 10.62 3.56
C GLU A 116 1.79 10.79 2.10
N SER A 117 1.31 9.85 1.31
CA SER A 117 1.72 9.74 -0.07
C SER A 117 0.80 10.62 -0.88
N PHE A 118 1.32 11.77 -1.32
CA PHE A 118 0.57 12.70 -2.16
C PHE A 118 0.48 12.07 -3.53
N TYR A 119 -0.69 11.55 -3.91
CA TYR A 119 -0.86 10.94 -5.21
C TYR A 119 -1.71 11.83 -6.11
N CYS A 120 -1.33 11.89 -7.38
CA CYS A 120 -2.14 12.58 -8.39
C CYS A 120 -3.44 11.79 -8.61
N THR A 121 -4.60 12.38 -8.41
CA THR A 121 -5.89 11.68 -8.66
C THR A 121 -6.06 11.30 -10.14
N LEU A 122 -5.43 12.08 -11.04
CA LEU A 122 -5.51 11.92 -12.49
C LEU A 122 -4.56 10.83 -13.03
N CYS A 123 -3.32 10.71 -12.50
CA CYS A 123 -2.37 9.67 -12.94
C CYS A 123 -1.93 8.67 -11.85
N ARG A 124 -2.47 8.76 -10.63
CA ARG A 124 -2.11 7.99 -9.41
C ARG A 124 -0.61 7.84 -9.17
N ARG A 125 0.20 8.76 -9.70
CA ARG A 125 1.63 8.82 -9.43
C ARG A 125 1.84 9.40 -8.05
N THR A 126 2.74 8.80 -7.30
CA THR A 126 2.98 9.10 -5.89
C THR A 126 4.14 10.07 -5.73
N PHE A 127 3.96 11.08 -4.88
CA PHE A 127 4.93 12.14 -4.61
C PHE A 127 5.23 12.21 -3.13
N LYS A 128 6.47 12.61 -2.82
CA LYS A 128 7.01 12.72 -1.47
C LYS A 128 6.44 13.87 -0.65
N ASN A 129 5.83 14.86 -1.31
CA ASN A 129 5.26 16.04 -0.68
C ASN A 129 4.22 16.70 -1.61
N LYS A 130 3.40 17.59 -1.04
CA LYS A 130 2.35 18.33 -1.76
C LYS A 130 2.93 19.21 -2.87
N ASP A 131 4.05 19.89 -2.64
CA ASP A 131 4.69 20.73 -3.67
C ASP A 131 5.12 19.93 -4.91
N GLY A 132 5.62 18.71 -4.71
CA GLY A 132 5.96 17.81 -5.81
C GLY A 132 4.74 17.33 -6.58
N LEU A 133 3.62 17.10 -5.89
CA LEU A 133 2.33 16.82 -6.53
C LEU A 133 1.79 18.04 -7.29
N ASP A 134 1.85 19.23 -6.70
CA ASP A 134 1.35 20.47 -7.29
C ASP A 134 2.19 20.87 -8.51
N GLN A 135 3.52 20.75 -8.44
CA GLN A 135 4.40 20.92 -9.61
C GLN A 135 4.14 19.86 -10.68
N HIS A 136 3.88 18.61 -10.27
CA HIS A 136 3.51 17.57 -11.21
C HIS A 136 2.19 17.88 -11.92
N ILE A 137 1.15 18.29 -11.20
CA ILE A 137 -0.12 18.71 -11.81
C ILE A 137 0.15 19.92 -12.73
N LYS A 138 0.97 20.88 -12.26
CA LYS A 138 1.26 22.14 -12.97
C LYS A 138 2.05 21.97 -14.26
N PHE A 139 3.03 21.07 -14.29
CA PHE A 139 3.99 20.93 -15.40
C PHE A 139 3.93 19.58 -16.11
N SER A 140 3.14 18.62 -15.64
CA SER A 140 2.99 17.36 -16.34
C SER A 140 2.17 17.58 -17.61
N THR A 141 2.77 17.24 -18.74
CA THR A 141 2.12 17.16 -20.06
C THR A 141 0.93 16.19 -20.08
N ILE A 142 0.85 15.29 -19.09
CA ILE A 142 -0.25 14.36 -18.87
C ILE A 142 -1.51 15.08 -18.34
N HIS A 143 -1.34 16.18 -17.60
CA HIS A 143 -2.40 16.89 -16.88
C HIS A 143 -2.67 18.30 -17.37
N ASN A 144 -1.64 19.02 -17.85
CA ASN A 144 -1.69 20.46 -18.06
C ASN A 144 -1.45 20.93 -19.50
N ALA A 145 -1.68 20.08 -20.50
CA ALA A 145 -1.68 20.55 -21.89
C ALA A 145 -3.12 20.66 -22.43
N PRO A 146 -3.70 21.87 -22.61
CA PRO A 146 -4.22 22.17 -23.93
C PRO A 146 -3.02 22.11 -24.89
N PRO A 147 -3.13 21.39 -26.00
CA PRO A 147 -1.95 20.98 -26.73
C PRO A 147 -1.20 22.20 -27.32
N PRO A 148 0.14 22.26 -27.26
CA PRO A 148 0.86 22.92 -28.34
C PRO A 148 0.44 22.19 -29.61
N VAL A 149 -0.05 22.93 -30.62
CA VAL A 149 -0.55 22.45 -31.93
C VAL A 149 -0.28 20.96 -32.13
N THR A 150 -1.26 20.09 -31.86
CA THR A 150 -1.04 18.64 -31.94
C THR A 150 -0.61 18.25 -33.36
N PRO A 151 0.01 17.07 -33.55
CA PRO A 151 0.26 16.56 -34.90
C PRO A 151 -0.97 16.60 -35.82
N LEU A 152 -2.18 16.27 -35.31
CA LEU A 152 -3.42 16.42 -36.09
C LEU A 152 -3.77 17.88 -36.32
N ASP A 153 -3.59 18.75 -35.34
CA ASP A 153 -3.91 20.17 -35.50
C ASP A 153 -3.00 20.81 -36.55
N ARG A 154 -1.71 20.45 -36.57
CA ARG A 154 -0.71 20.86 -37.59
C ARG A 154 -1.09 20.32 -38.97
N PHE A 155 -1.54 19.08 -39.03
CA PHE A 155 -2.04 18.48 -40.28
C PHE A 155 -3.23 19.27 -40.83
N PHE A 156 -4.26 19.53 -40.03
CA PHE A 156 -5.44 20.26 -40.48
C PHE A 156 -5.14 21.73 -40.78
N GLN A 157 -4.29 22.39 -40.00
CA GLN A 157 -3.82 23.77 -40.26
C GLN A 157 -2.98 23.89 -41.54
N SER A 158 -2.38 22.79 -42.02
CA SER A 158 -1.64 22.81 -43.30
C SER A 158 -2.54 23.08 -44.51
N PHE A 159 -3.87 22.93 -44.37
CA PHE A 159 -4.85 23.27 -45.39
C PHE A 159 -5.38 24.70 -45.17
N ARG A 160 -4.88 25.65 -45.98
CA ARG A 160 -5.25 27.06 -45.85
C ARG A 160 -6.76 27.27 -45.95
N GLY A 161 -7.29 28.06 -45.01
CA GLY A 161 -8.71 28.40 -44.93
C GLY A 161 -9.62 27.27 -44.45
N PHE A 162 -9.08 26.13 -44.02
CA PHE A 162 -9.87 25.05 -43.41
C PHE A 162 -10.03 25.29 -41.91
N GLU A 163 -11.17 25.85 -41.54
CA GLU A 163 -11.58 25.94 -40.14
C GLU A 163 -12.12 24.59 -39.67
N TYR A 164 -11.59 24.11 -38.55
CA TYR A 164 -12.02 22.85 -37.95
C TYR A 164 -12.21 22.99 -36.44
N ASN A 165 -13.16 22.23 -35.91
CA ASN A 165 -13.44 22.19 -34.48
C ASN A 165 -12.62 21.10 -33.80
N THR A 166 -11.67 21.49 -32.96
CA THR A 166 -10.78 20.59 -32.18
C THR A 166 -11.53 19.66 -31.22
N LYS A 167 -12.80 19.95 -30.90
CA LYS A 167 -13.68 19.11 -30.07
C LYS A 167 -14.39 18.02 -30.89
N SER A 168 -14.37 18.11 -32.22
CA SER A 168 -14.96 17.09 -33.09
C SER A 168 -14.02 15.90 -33.26
N SER A 169 -14.60 14.72 -33.53
CA SER A 169 -13.84 13.52 -33.86
C SER A 169 -12.87 13.79 -35.01
N PRO A 170 -11.58 13.43 -34.90
CA PRO A 170 -10.60 13.57 -35.99
C PRO A 170 -11.09 12.96 -37.31
N SER A 171 -11.82 11.85 -37.24
CA SER A 171 -12.37 11.19 -38.44
C SER A 171 -13.48 11.98 -39.11
N LYS A 172 -14.28 12.73 -38.33
CA LYS A 172 -15.29 13.65 -38.89
C LYS A 172 -14.63 14.85 -39.56
N ILE A 173 -13.58 15.40 -38.95
CA ILE A 173 -12.83 16.53 -39.49
C ILE A 173 -12.17 16.15 -40.82
N PHE A 174 -11.51 14.98 -40.90
CA PHE A 174 -10.95 14.48 -42.16
C PHE A 174 -12.02 14.26 -43.23
N ALA A 175 -13.21 13.77 -42.85
CA ALA A 175 -14.32 13.62 -43.79
C ALA A 175 -14.82 14.97 -44.32
N GLN A 176 -14.86 16.01 -43.48
CA GLN A 176 -15.19 17.38 -43.90
C GLN A 176 -14.13 17.95 -44.86
N LEU A 177 -12.85 17.76 -44.55
CA LEU A 177 -11.74 18.14 -45.41
C LEU A 177 -11.84 17.48 -46.78
N SER A 178 -12.08 16.16 -46.81
CA SER A 178 -12.21 15.40 -48.06
C SER A 178 -13.38 15.90 -48.91
N LYS A 179 -14.53 16.22 -48.27
CA LYS A 179 -15.70 16.77 -48.96
C LYS A 179 -15.41 18.16 -49.54
N ARG A 180 -14.77 19.05 -48.77
CA ARG A 180 -14.42 20.40 -49.21
C ARG A 180 -13.51 20.38 -50.44
N ASN A 181 -12.55 19.48 -50.46
CA ASN A 181 -11.58 19.39 -51.55
C ASN A 181 -12.09 18.54 -52.72
N GLY A 182 -13.33 18.03 -52.67
CA GLY A 182 -13.92 17.21 -53.73
C GLY A 182 -13.22 15.87 -53.96
N TRP A 183 -12.47 15.38 -52.97
CA TRP A 183 -11.61 14.21 -53.10
C TRP A 183 -12.39 12.91 -53.20
N LYS A 184 -12.13 12.15 -54.27
CA LYS A 184 -12.55 10.75 -54.44
C LYS A 184 -11.51 9.82 -53.83
N ARG A 185 -11.92 8.59 -53.50
CA ARG A 185 -11.05 7.61 -52.82
C ARG A 185 -9.79 7.26 -53.63
N ASP A 186 -9.89 7.32 -54.95
CA ASP A 186 -8.82 6.92 -55.86
C ASP A 186 -7.87 8.07 -56.22
N ASP A 187 -8.18 9.30 -55.81
CA ASP A 187 -7.35 10.48 -56.09
C ASP A 187 -6.02 10.40 -55.34
N GLU A 188 -4.92 10.68 -56.02
CA GLU A 188 -3.58 10.70 -55.41
C GLU A 188 -3.47 11.74 -54.28
N ASN A 189 -4.13 12.89 -54.42
CA ASN A 189 -4.20 13.91 -53.38
C ASN A 189 -4.92 13.40 -52.12
N HIS A 190 -6.00 12.63 -52.29
CA HIS A 190 -6.70 11.99 -51.19
C HIS A 190 -5.83 10.93 -50.51
N LYS A 191 -5.16 10.07 -51.29
CA LYS A 191 -4.26 9.03 -50.75
C LYS A 191 -3.10 9.64 -49.97
N SER A 192 -2.48 10.69 -50.51
CA SER A 192 -1.39 11.42 -49.86
C SER A 192 -1.84 12.10 -48.57
N ALA A 193 -2.97 12.83 -48.60
CA ALA A 193 -3.55 13.46 -47.42
C ALA A 193 -3.99 12.44 -46.37
N TRP A 194 -4.54 11.29 -46.79
CA TRP A 194 -4.90 10.19 -45.91
C TRP A 194 -3.67 9.61 -45.21
N LYS A 195 -2.57 9.39 -45.93
CA LYS A 195 -1.31 8.91 -45.34
C LYS A 195 -0.76 9.89 -44.30
N ARG A 196 -0.76 11.20 -44.61
CA ARG A 196 -0.34 12.26 -43.68
C ARG A 196 -1.24 12.32 -42.44
N TYR A 197 -2.55 12.17 -42.60
CA TYR A 197 -3.51 12.09 -41.50
C TYR A 197 -3.27 10.87 -40.60
N GLN A 198 -2.97 9.70 -41.17
CA GLN A 198 -2.65 8.49 -40.40
C GLN A 198 -1.34 8.64 -39.61
N SER A 199 -0.31 9.26 -40.20
CA SER A 199 0.93 9.60 -39.48
C SER A 199 0.66 10.53 -38.31
N ALA A 200 -0.13 11.58 -38.53
CA ALA A 200 -0.51 12.52 -37.48
C ALA A 200 -1.32 11.85 -36.35
N LEU A 201 -2.21 10.91 -36.67
CA LEU A 201 -2.90 10.10 -35.64
C LEU A 201 -1.90 9.30 -34.80
N GLN A 202 -0.91 8.66 -35.43
CA GLN A 202 0.08 7.85 -34.73
C GLN A 202 0.98 8.70 -33.82
N GLU A 203 1.49 9.82 -34.32
CA GLU A 203 2.30 10.77 -33.54
C GLU A 203 1.50 11.32 -32.36
N GLU A 204 0.23 11.64 -32.55
CA GLU A 204 -0.62 12.16 -31.47
C GLU A 204 -0.88 11.11 -30.39
N VAL A 205 -1.05 9.83 -30.74
CA VAL A 205 -1.16 8.75 -29.73
C VAL A 205 0.14 8.63 -28.93
N ALA A 206 1.30 8.73 -29.57
CA ALA A 206 2.59 8.72 -28.88
C ALA A 206 2.74 9.91 -27.92
N VAL A 207 2.25 11.10 -28.28
CA VAL A 207 2.24 12.27 -27.39
C VAL A 207 1.34 12.04 -26.17
N TRP A 208 0.14 11.47 -26.34
CA TRP A 208 -0.82 11.30 -25.23
C TRP A 208 -0.50 10.13 -24.31
N PHE A 209 0.01 9.03 -24.87
CA PHE A 209 0.20 7.76 -24.19
C PHE A 209 1.68 7.37 -24.03
N GLY A 210 2.62 8.20 -24.49
CA GLY A 210 4.05 8.14 -24.22
C GLY A 210 4.82 7.06 -25.01
N SER A 211 5.78 6.38 -24.37
CA SER A 211 6.69 5.39 -25.00
C SER A 211 6.60 4.00 -24.36
N GLU A 212 7.00 2.91 -25.05
CA GLU A 212 6.93 1.53 -24.49
C GLU A 212 7.85 1.33 -23.30
N ASN A 213 8.91 2.14 -23.23
CA ASN A 213 9.94 2.02 -22.22
C ASN A 213 9.55 2.73 -20.91
N ASP A 214 8.42 3.45 -20.88
CA ASP A 214 7.92 4.13 -19.70
C ASP A 214 6.72 3.41 -19.07
N LEU A 215 6.84 3.00 -17.82
CA LEU A 215 5.75 2.35 -17.08
C LEU A 215 4.56 3.29 -16.87
N SER A 216 4.80 4.59 -16.75
CA SER A 216 3.74 5.60 -16.55
C SER A 216 2.84 5.72 -17.78
N SER A 217 3.43 5.53 -18.96
CA SER A 217 2.77 5.46 -20.26
C SER A 217 1.83 4.24 -20.34
N TRP A 218 2.29 3.07 -19.87
CA TRP A 218 1.45 1.88 -19.73
C TRP A 218 0.31 2.06 -18.74
N HIS A 219 0.54 2.70 -17.60
CA HIS A 219 -0.53 3.00 -16.64
C HIS A 219 -1.58 3.92 -17.24
N SER A 220 -1.16 4.94 -18.00
CA SER A 220 -2.08 5.85 -18.68
C SER A 220 -2.96 5.11 -19.69
N LEU A 221 -2.37 4.22 -20.48
CA LEU A 221 -3.10 3.38 -21.44
C LEU A 221 -4.04 2.40 -20.74
N CYS A 222 -3.58 1.68 -19.71
CA CYS A 222 -4.37 0.72 -18.94
C CYS A 222 -5.58 1.38 -18.28
N ARG A 223 -5.46 2.62 -17.78
CA ARG A 223 -6.60 3.37 -17.24
C ARG A 223 -7.58 3.79 -18.31
N ALA A 224 -7.10 4.23 -19.47
CA ALA A 224 -7.98 4.59 -20.59
C ALA A 224 -8.86 3.43 -21.05
N ILE A 225 -8.40 2.19 -20.88
CA ILE A 225 -9.13 0.96 -21.23
C ILE A 225 -9.70 0.22 -20.00
N GLU A 226 -9.68 0.85 -18.82
CA GLU A 226 -10.21 0.31 -17.56
C GLU A 226 -9.71 -1.11 -17.26
N ILE A 227 -8.40 -1.26 -17.16
CA ILE A 227 -7.74 -2.50 -16.77
C ILE A 227 -7.22 -2.37 -15.34
N GLU A 228 -7.63 -3.30 -14.49
CA GLU A 228 -7.13 -3.50 -13.15
C GLU A 228 -6.78 -4.99 -12.92
N PRO A 229 -5.70 -5.31 -12.18
CA PRO A 229 -4.73 -4.40 -11.57
C PRO A 229 -3.77 -3.78 -12.61
N LEU A 230 -3.22 -2.60 -12.28
CA LEU A 230 -2.24 -1.93 -13.14
C LEU A 230 -0.93 -2.75 -13.21
N PRO A 231 -0.28 -2.81 -14.39
CA PRO A 231 0.94 -3.58 -14.56
C PRO A 231 2.08 -2.99 -13.72
N THR A 232 2.90 -3.84 -13.09
CA THR A 232 4.09 -3.37 -12.32
C THR A 232 5.34 -3.27 -13.19
N THR A 233 5.32 -3.86 -14.39
CA THR A 233 6.40 -3.77 -15.38
C THR A 233 5.86 -3.51 -16.79
N CYS A 234 6.69 -2.90 -17.66
CA CYS A 234 6.31 -2.64 -19.05
C CYS A 234 5.96 -3.95 -19.79
N ALA A 235 6.67 -5.04 -19.51
CA ALA A 235 6.40 -6.36 -20.08
C ALA A 235 5.01 -6.92 -19.69
N GLN A 236 4.58 -6.68 -18.44
CA GLN A 236 3.22 -7.00 -18.01
C GLN A 236 2.19 -6.11 -18.72
N GLY A 237 2.48 -4.81 -18.89
CA GLY A 237 1.63 -3.89 -19.64
C GLY A 237 1.37 -4.37 -21.06
N VAL A 238 2.42 -4.80 -21.77
CA VAL A 238 2.31 -5.39 -23.11
C VAL A 238 1.39 -6.62 -23.09
N LYS A 239 1.59 -7.53 -22.13
CA LYS A 239 0.83 -8.79 -22.06
C LYS A 239 -0.66 -8.55 -21.83
N VAL A 240 -0.99 -7.60 -20.95
CA VAL A 240 -2.36 -7.30 -20.56
C VAL A 240 -3.12 -6.61 -21.70
N VAL A 241 -2.48 -5.67 -22.39
CA VAL A 241 -3.11 -4.94 -23.50
C VAL A 241 -3.19 -5.78 -24.78
N ARG A 242 -2.31 -6.78 -24.97
CA ARG A 242 -2.29 -7.66 -26.16
C ARG A 242 -3.62 -8.39 -26.42
N GLY A 243 -4.42 -8.63 -25.39
CA GLY A 243 -5.73 -9.27 -25.48
C GLY A 243 -6.90 -8.31 -25.73
N VAL A 244 -6.65 -7.00 -25.80
CA VAL A 244 -7.70 -5.98 -25.77
C VAL A 244 -7.87 -5.32 -27.13
N TYR A 245 -9.12 -5.22 -27.57
CA TYR A 245 -9.50 -4.57 -28.82
C TYR A 245 -10.18 -3.23 -28.50
N VAL A 246 -9.54 -2.11 -28.86
CA VAL A 246 -10.15 -0.77 -28.82
C VAL A 246 -9.96 -0.04 -30.16
N ASN A 247 -10.64 1.11 -30.34
CA ASN A 247 -10.45 1.97 -31.50
C ASN A 247 -9.52 3.14 -31.13
N ILE A 248 -8.54 3.43 -31.99
CA ILE A 248 -7.50 4.45 -31.75
C ILE A 248 -8.07 5.86 -31.74
N VAL A 249 -9.02 6.13 -32.64
CA VAL A 249 -9.67 7.43 -32.72
C VAL A 249 -10.51 7.67 -31.47
N ASP A 250 -11.15 6.62 -30.92
CA ASP A 250 -11.85 6.71 -29.63
C ASP A 250 -10.89 7.00 -28.47
N LEU A 251 -9.71 6.38 -28.49
CA LEU A 251 -8.66 6.59 -27.49
C LEU A 251 -8.13 8.04 -27.52
N LEU A 252 -7.90 8.59 -28.70
CA LEU A 252 -7.53 9.98 -28.89
C LEU A 252 -8.66 10.94 -28.52
N GLU A 253 -9.90 10.65 -28.89
CA GLU A 253 -11.07 11.45 -28.51
C GLU A 253 -11.22 11.50 -26.99
N TRP A 254 -11.02 10.39 -26.30
CA TRP A 254 -11.05 10.34 -24.83
C TRP A 254 -9.91 11.17 -24.23
N ALA A 255 -8.69 11.04 -24.76
CA ALA A 255 -7.55 11.83 -24.31
C ALA A 255 -7.76 13.34 -24.51
N ARG A 256 -8.24 13.76 -25.70
CA ARG A 256 -8.52 15.17 -26.05
C ARG A 256 -9.68 15.77 -25.25
N LYS A 257 -10.57 14.96 -24.70
CA LYS A 257 -11.68 15.40 -23.83
C LYS A 257 -11.26 15.61 -22.37
N GLY A 258 -9.98 15.47 -22.04
CA GLY A 258 -9.47 15.70 -20.69
C GLY A 258 -9.30 14.43 -19.85
N ARG A 259 -9.41 13.22 -20.45
CA ARG A 259 -9.27 11.93 -19.73
C ARG A 259 -10.31 11.74 -18.61
N GLU A 260 -11.45 12.43 -18.72
CA GLU A 260 -12.55 12.37 -17.75
C GLU A 260 -13.70 11.47 -18.26
N GLY A 261 -14.33 10.74 -17.34
CA GLY A 261 -15.49 9.87 -17.62
C GLY A 261 -15.14 8.39 -17.85
N LEU A 262 -16.16 7.61 -18.26
CA LEU A 262 -16.02 6.19 -18.61
C LEU A 262 -14.94 6.02 -19.69
N GLY A 263 -14.11 4.99 -19.52
CA GLY A 263 -13.01 4.68 -20.42
C GLY A 263 -13.46 4.32 -21.83
N VAL A 264 -12.47 4.01 -22.67
CA VAL A 264 -12.68 3.68 -24.08
C VAL A 264 -13.36 2.33 -24.21
N ARG A 265 -14.35 2.25 -25.11
CA ARG A 265 -15.08 1.03 -25.40
C ARG A 265 -14.14 -0.11 -25.83
N LYS A 266 -14.18 -1.19 -25.05
CA LYS A 266 -13.55 -2.48 -25.35
C LYS A 266 -14.44 -3.33 -26.25
N PHE A 267 -13.83 -4.10 -27.13
CA PHE A 267 -14.50 -5.08 -27.99
C PHE A 267 -14.03 -6.49 -27.65
N SER A 268 -14.94 -7.46 -27.72
CA SER A 268 -14.69 -8.89 -27.49
C SER A 268 -13.91 -9.54 -28.63
N SER A 269 -14.04 -9.03 -29.86
CA SER A 269 -13.40 -9.62 -31.03
C SER A 269 -12.95 -8.60 -32.08
N LEU A 270 -12.02 -9.02 -32.93
CA LEU A 270 -11.58 -8.31 -34.13
C LEU A 270 -12.75 -7.97 -35.07
N LYS A 271 -13.73 -8.87 -35.14
CA LYS A 271 -14.92 -8.74 -36.00
C LYS A 271 -15.81 -7.61 -35.52
N ASP A 272 -16.03 -7.51 -34.21
CA ASP A 272 -16.87 -6.48 -33.60
C ASP A 272 -16.24 -5.09 -33.73
N LEU A 273 -14.93 -5.00 -33.48
CA LEU A 273 -14.18 -3.76 -33.70
C LEU A 273 -14.23 -3.32 -35.17
N ARG A 274 -14.09 -4.25 -36.13
CA ARG A 274 -14.19 -3.93 -37.57
C ARG A 274 -15.58 -3.44 -37.95
N ALA A 275 -16.64 -4.09 -37.45
CA ALA A 275 -18.01 -3.68 -37.68
C ALA A 275 -18.26 -2.27 -37.12
N TYR A 276 -17.76 -1.99 -35.91
CA TYR A 276 -17.82 -0.67 -35.29
C TYR A 276 -17.07 0.39 -36.10
N THR A 277 -15.81 0.14 -36.46
CA THR A 277 -14.97 1.06 -37.25
C THR A 277 -15.61 1.39 -38.61
N LYS A 278 -16.24 0.39 -39.26
CA LYS A 278 -16.97 0.60 -40.53
C LYS A 278 -18.21 1.47 -40.31
N LYS A 279 -18.96 1.25 -39.23
CA LYS A 279 -20.16 2.00 -38.87
C LYS A 279 -19.84 3.45 -38.50
N THR A 280 -18.80 3.69 -37.72
CA THR A 280 -18.44 5.02 -37.19
C THR A 280 -17.49 5.80 -38.09
N ARG A 281 -16.94 5.16 -39.14
CA ARG A 281 -15.94 5.72 -40.06
C ARG A 281 -14.64 6.14 -39.36
N LYS A 282 -14.39 5.63 -38.15
CA LYS A 282 -13.17 5.86 -37.35
C LYS A 282 -12.02 4.97 -37.81
N ILE A 283 -11.58 5.16 -39.05
CA ILE A 283 -10.66 4.25 -39.74
C ILE A 283 -9.21 4.62 -39.42
N PHE A 284 -8.45 3.60 -39.02
CA PHE A 284 -7.00 3.63 -38.95
C PHE A 284 -6.41 2.53 -39.84
N SER A 285 -5.53 2.91 -40.76
CA SER A 285 -4.82 2.00 -41.67
C SER A 285 -3.35 2.01 -41.32
N GLY A 286 -2.83 0.91 -40.78
CA GLY A 286 -1.38 0.70 -40.64
C GLY A 286 -0.72 0.43 -41.99
N ASP A 287 0.60 0.52 -42.01
CA ASP A 287 1.43 0.39 -43.22
C ASP A 287 1.23 -0.98 -43.93
N PRO A 288 0.93 -1.00 -45.24
CA PRO A 288 0.78 -2.23 -46.03
C PRO A 288 2.08 -3.03 -46.29
N SER A 289 3.27 -2.44 -46.10
CA SER A 289 4.55 -3.03 -46.53
C SER A 289 5.06 -4.21 -45.68
N MET A 290 4.37 -4.58 -44.60
CA MET A 290 4.79 -5.66 -43.68
C MET A 290 3.79 -6.82 -43.52
N GLU A 291 2.74 -6.91 -44.35
CA GLU A 291 1.82 -8.06 -44.34
C GLU A 291 2.35 -9.23 -45.20
N ARG A 292 2.98 -10.23 -44.56
CA ARG A 292 2.82 -11.61 -45.04
C ARG A 292 1.42 -12.08 -44.64
N GLY A 293 0.45 -11.82 -45.52
CA GLY A 293 -0.91 -12.34 -45.42
C GLY A 293 -1.97 -11.26 -45.34
N GLY A 294 -2.45 -10.85 -46.52
CA GLY A 294 -3.40 -9.76 -46.69
C GLY A 294 -4.70 -9.88 -45.87
N LYS A 295 -5.10 -8.76 -45.24
CA LYS A 295 -6.48 -8.22 -45.22
C LYS A 295 -6.55 -6.99 -44.29
N ASN A 296 -6.39 -5.83 -44.93
CA ASN A 296 -6.61 -4.48 -44.44
C ASN A 296 -7.76 -4.35 -43.42
N ASN A 297 -7.40 -4.01 -42.18
CA ASN A 297 -8.09 -3.11 -41.24
C ASN A 297 -7.42 -3.32 -39.87
N VAL A 298 -6.59 -2.35 -39.49
CA VAL A 298 -5.63 -2.47 -38.40
C VAL A 298 -6.32 -2.28 -37.05
N VAL A 299 -6.14 -3.30 -36.23
CA VAL A 299 -6.64 -3.43 -34.87
C VAL A 299 -5.46 -3.25 -33.90
N LEU A 300 -5.76 -2.84 -32.66
CA LEU A 300 -4.82 -2.73 -31.55
C LEU A 300 -3.86 -3.91 -31.31
N ARG A 301 -4.04 -5.04 -31.99
CA ARG A 301 -3.06 -6.14 -32.04
C ARG A 301 -1.66 -5.70 -32.51
N HIS A 302 -1.54 -4.57 -33.20
CA HIS A 302 -0.27 -4.10 -33.77
C HIS A 302 0.32 -2.82 -33.14
N LEU A 303 -0.45 -2.04 -32.38
CA LEU A 303 0.02 -0.72 -31.93
C LEU A 303 1.11 -0.76 -30.87
N LEU A 304 1.16 -1.80 -30.04
CA LEU A 304 2.25 -1.93 -29.08
C LEU A 304 3.60 -2.26 -29.71
N ARG A 305 3.61 -2.76 -30.95
CA ARG A 305 4.85 -3.03 -31.69
C ARG A 305 5.34 -1.84 -32.52
N PHE A 306 4.49 -0.84 -32.77
CA PHE A 306 4.75 0.20 -33.77
C PHE A 306 4.58 1.64 -33.26
N ILE A 307 3.75 1.91 -32.25
CA ILE A 307 3.69 3.26 -31.64
C ILE A 307 4.95 3.54 -30.82
N PHE A 308 5.59 2.49 -30.34
CA PHE A 308 6.60 2.60 -29.31
C PHE A 308 8.03 2.19 -29.74
N ARG A 309 8.26 2.00 -31.05
CA ARG A 309 9.62 1.92 -31.58
C ARG A 309 10.16 3.31 -31.91
#